data_AF-A0A377JGD4-F1
#
_entry.id   AF-A0A377JGD4-F1
#
_cell.length_a   1.000
_cell.length_b   1.000
_cell.length_c   1.000
_cell.angle_alpha   90.00
_cell.angle_beta   90.00
_cell.angle_gamma   90.00
#
_symmetry.space_group_name_H-M   'P 1'
#
loop_
_entity.id
_entity.type
_entity.pdbx_description
1 polymer ?
#
loop_
_entity_poly.entity_id
_entity_poly.type
_entity_poly.pdbx_seq_one_letter_code
_entity_poly.pdbx_strand_id
1 'polypeptide(L)'
;MLKRDKMRLNRKQIYARLRNLSILNRKWNAQMCISERLRQVCEAKNWKITDFAEQAGIAYRTMQGYIGGEREPNAEGMSGIAKAGVNLNWLVSGEGEMFQIAMQEIAMSEQEEKLLNNYRTMPKNLKDAFSISFKEISEKQ
;
A
#
# COMPACT_ATOMS: atom_id res chain seq x y z
N MET A 1 15.82 -43.73 -10.27
CA MET A 1 16.31 -42.80 -9.23
C MET A 1 16.13 -41.38 -9.76
N LEU A 2 15.07 -40.67 -9.35
CA LEU A 2 14.60 -39.44 -10.01
C LEU A 2 14.78 -38.21 -9.11
N LYS A 3 15.23 -37.11 -9.75
CA LYS A 3 15.06 -35.67 -9.40
C LYS A 3 16.07 -35.02 -8.44
N ARG A 4 17.23 -34.63 -8.98
CA ARG A 4 17.94 -33.40 -8.58
C ARG A 4 17.65 -32.31 -9.60
N ASP A 5 16.42 -31.82 -9.59
CA ASP A 5 16.03 -30.69 -10.43
C ASP A 5 15.02 -29.85 -9.67
N LYS A 6 15.51 -29.08 -8.68
CA LYS A 6 14.71 -28.04 -8.01
C LYS A 6 15.59 -26.85 -7.60
N MET A 7 15.16 -25.69 -8.08
CA MET A 7 15.39 -24.34 -7.54
C MET A 7 16.75 -23.67 -7.79
N ARG A 8 16.96 -23.23 -9.03
CA ARG A 8 17.52 -21.90 -9.25
C ARG A 8 16.36 -20.89 -9.18
N LEU A 9 15.99 -20.44 -7.99
CA LEU A 9 15.15 -19.25 -7.88
C LEU A 9 15.99 -18.04 -8.34
N ASN A 10 15.45 -17.27 -9.28
CA ASN A 10 16.04 -16.01 -9.72
C ASN A 10 16.18 -15.07 -8.50
N ARG A 11 17.26 -14.27 -8.42
CA ARG A 11 17.44 -13.25 -7.37
C ARG A 11 16.16 -12.44 -7.15
N LYS A 12 15.43 -12.07 -8.21
CA LYS A 12 14.12 -11.38 -8.12
C LYS A 12 13.06 -12.20 -7.36
N GLN A 13 12.98 -13.50 -7.60
CA GLN A 13 12.05 -14.40 -6.90
C GLN A 13 12.47 -14.65 -5.45
N ILE A 14 13.77 -14.68 -5.16
CA ILE A 14 14.30 -14.76 -3.81
C ILE A 14 13.94 -13.49 -3.03
N TYR A 15 14.13 -12.30 -3.60
CA TYR A 15 13.72 -11.04 -2.99
C TYR A 15 12.21 -10.93 -2.79
N ALA A 16 11.40 -11.34 -3.77
CA ALA A 16 9.94 -11.39 -3.62
C ALA A 16 9.51 -12.31 -2.47
N ARG A 17 10.18 -13.47 -2.31
CA ARG A 17 9.87 -14.45 -1.26
C ARG A 17 10.36 -14.03 0.13
N LEU A 18 11.46 -13.27 0.22
CA LEU A 18 12.00 -12.74 1.47
C LEU A 18 11.29 -11.45 1.95
N ARG A 19 10.56 -10.76 1.06
CA ARG A 19 9.83 -9.51 1.34
C ARG A 19 8.74 -9.64 2.43
N ASN A 20 8.23 -10.85 2.65
CA ASN A 20 7.22 -11.17 3.67
C ASN A 20 7.80 -11.50 5.06
N LEU A 21 9.13 -11.38 5.28
CA LEU A 21 9.76 -11.64 6.59
C LEU A 21 10.31 -10.33 7.20
N SER A 22 9.87 -10.03 8.41
CA SER A 22 9.44 -8.69 8.87
C SER A 22 10.50 -7.74 9.45
N ILE A 23 11.79 -7.83 9.10
CA ILE A 23 12.79 -6.83 9.58
C ILE A 23 13.67 -6.29 8.44
N LEU A 24 14.00 -7.12 7.45
CA LEU A 24 14.79 -6.69 6.29
C LEU A 24 14.01 -5.70 5.40
N ASN A 25 12.69 -5.87 5.26
CA ASN A 25 11.87 -5.09 4.33
C ASN A 25 11.91 -3.56 4.60
N ARG A 26 11.98 -3.13 5.87
CA ARG A 26 11.98 -1.69 6.23
C ARG A 26 13.23 -0.95 5.75
N LYS A 27 14.41 -1.52 6.00
CA LYS A 27 15.68 -0.90 5.59
C LYS A 27 15.87 -0.89 4.07
N TRP A 28 15.37 -1.91 3.37
CA TRP A 28 15.43 -1.98 1.91
C TRP A 28 14.40 -1.08 1.23
N ASN A 29 13.16 -0.99 1.74
CA ASN A 29 12.12 -0.10 1.17
C ASN A 29 12.49 1.39 1.29
N ALA A 30 13.18 1.79 2.37
CA ALA A 30 13.70 3.15 2.54
C ALA A 30 14.79 3.52 1.52
N GLN A 31 15.50 2.53 0.95
CA GLN A 31 16.58 2.74 -0.02
C GLN A 31 16.07 2.78 -1.48
N MET A 32 14.84 2.32 -1.74
CA MET A 32 14.27 2.31 -3.10
C MET A 32 13.87 3.73 -3.52
N CYS A 33 14.17 4.12 -4.76
CA CYS A 33 13.72 5.41 -5.27
C CYS A 33 12.27 5.33 -5.80
N ILE A 34 11.69 6.49 -6.07
CA ILE A 34 10.30 6.62 -6.54
C ILE A 34 10.07 5.82 -7.83
N SER A 35 11.05 5.81 -8.75
CA SER A 35 10.92 5.10 -10.03
C SER A 35 10.74 3.58 -9.86
N GLU A 36 11.47 2.94 -8.93
CA GLU A 36 11.25 1.52 -8.64
C GLU A 36 9.90 1.27 -7.99
N ARG A 37 9.42 2.15 -7.11
CA ARG A 37 8.08 2.02 -6.51
C ARG A 37 6.97 2.18 -7.55
N LEU A 38 7.14 3.05 -8.55
CA LEU A 38 6.21 3.13 -9.68
C LEU A 38 6.22 1.87 -10.55
N ARG A 39 7.37 1.21 -10.73
CA ARG A 39 7.41 -0.12 -11.39
C ARG A 39 6.64 -1.17 -10.60
N GLN A 40 6.72 -1.13 -9.27
CA GLN A 40 5.95 -2.04 -8.42
C GLN A 40 4.45 -1.82 -8.53
N VAL A 41 4.00 -0.57 -8.71
CA VAL A 41 2.59 -0.27 -9.00
C VAL A 41 2.16 -0.95 -10.30
N CYS A 42 2.95 -0.83 -11.37
CA CYS A 42 2.68 -1.52 -12.64
C CYS A 42 2.60 -3.04 -12.47
N GLU A 43 3.55 -3.64 -11.75
CA GLU A 43 3.56 -5.09 -11.48
C GLU A 43 2.33 -5.53 -10.67
N ALA A 44 1.98 -4.79 -9.61
CA ALA A 44 0.87 -5.13 -8.73
C ALA A 44 -0.51 -4.98 -9.40
N LYS A 45 -0.68 -3.99 -10.29
CA LYS A 45 -1.90 -3.79 -11.07
C LYS A 45 -1.92 -4.55 -12.40
N ASN A 46 -0.82 -5.20 -12.76
CA ASN A 46 -0.59 -5.77 -14.09
C ASN A 46 -0.80 -4.74 -15.22
N TRP A 47 -0.37 -3.50 -14.99
CA TRP A 47 -0.47 -2.39 -15.93
C TRP A 47 0.80 -2.24 -16.77
N LYS A 48 0.62 -1.96 -18.05
CA LYS A 48 1.67 -1.37 -18.89
C LYS A 48 1.82 0.12 -18.57
N ILE A 49 2.92 0.72 -19.02
CA ILE A 49 3.16 2.17 -18.88
C ILE A 49 2.02 2.98 -19.53
N THR A 50 1.48 2.50 -20.65
CA THR A 50 0.32 3.10 -21.33
C THR A 50 -0.91 3.15 -20.43
N ASP A 51 -1.21 2.04 -19.76
CA ASP A 51 -2.39 1.91 -18.91
C ASP A 51 -2.23 2.82 -17.69
N PHE A 52 -1.04 2.83 -17.07
CA PHE A 52 -0.79 3.70 -15.93
C PHE A 52 -0.85 5.19 -16.32
N ALA A 53 -0.32 5.55 -17.49
CA ALA A 53 -0.41 6.92 -18.01
C ALA A 53 -1.87 7.36 -18.19
N GLU A 54 -2.69 6.49 -18.79
CA GLU A 54 -4.13 6.73 -18.98
C GLU A 54 -4.87 6.88 -17.65
N GLN A 55 -4.69 5.93 -16.72
CA GLN A 55 -5.33 5.96 -15.40
C GLN A 55 -4.91 7.19 -14.56
N ALA A 56 -3.67 7.66 -14.72
CA ALA A 56 -3.18 8.84 -14.05
C ALA A 56 -3.56 10.15 -14.76
N GLY A 57 -4.07 10.10 -16.00
CA GLY A 57 -4.29 11.28 -16.83
C GLY A 57 -2.99 12.00 -17.21
N ILE A 58 -1.88 11.29 -17.29
CA ILE A 58 -0.54 11.82 -17.57
C ILE A 58 -0.11 11.38 -18.98
N ALA A 59 0.55 12.26 -19.73
CA ALA A 59 1.09 11.90 -21.04
C ALA A 59 2.06 10.71 -20.95
N TYR A 60 1.97 9.74 -21.87
CA TYR A 60 2.79 8.52 -21.88
C TYR A 60 4.29 8.78 -21.70
N ARG A 61 4.86 9.70 -22.48
CA ARG A 61 6.28 10.10 -22.38
C ARG A 61 6.66 10.57 -20.99
N THR A 62 5.72 11.18 -20.25
CA THR A 62 5.94 11.65 -18.89
C THR A 62 5.93 10.52 -17.88
N MET A 63 4.92 9.66 -17.93
CA MET A 63 4.88 8.45 -17.10
C MET A 63 6.09 7.55 -17.35
N GLN A 64 6.51 7.40 -18.62
CA GLN A 64 7.71 6.66 -18.99
C GLN A 64 8.97 7.23 -18.33
N GLY A 65 9.14 8.56 -18.34
CA GLY A 65 10.28 9.21 -17.68
C GLY A 65 10.28 9.00 -16.16
N TYR A 66 9.10 9.04 -15.51
CA TYR A 66 8.96 8.76 -14.07
C TYR A 66 9.32 7.31 -13.73
N ILE A 67 8.77 6.34 -14.46
CA ILE A 67 9.06 4.91 -14.27
C ILE A 67 10.50 4.58 -14.66
N GLY A 68 11.07 5.28 -15.62
CA GLY A 68 12.45 5.15 -16.06
C GLY A 68 13.47 5.75 -15.08
N GLY A 69 13.03 6.64 -14.18
CA GLY A 69 13.91 7.38 -13.28
C GLY A 69 14.66 8.53 -13.95
N GLU A 70 14.26 8.92 -15.15
CA GLU A 70 14.83 10.07 -15.87
C GLU A 70 14.50 11.40 -15.17
N ARG A 71 13.35 11.44 -14.49
CA ARG A 71 12.87 12.59 -13.73
C ARG A 71 11.91 12.14 -12.65
N GLU A 72 11.82 12.90 -11.56
CA GLU A 72 10.85 12.66 -10.51
C GLU A 72 9.49 13.29 -10.84
N PRO A 73 8.37 12.73 -10.34
CA PRO A 73 7.06 13.36 -10.47
C PRO A 73 7.01 14.69 -9.73
N ASN A 74 6.58 15.75 -10.41
CA ASN A 74 6.25 17.03 -9.78
C ASN A 74 4.85 16.98 -9.15
N ALA A 75 4.34 18.09 -8.62
CA ALA A 75 3.03 18.14 -7.96
C ALA A 75 1.87 17.65 -8.85
N GLU A 76 1.87 18.02 -10.14
CA GLU A 76 0.85 17.57 -11.10
C GLU A 76 0.96 16.07 -11.37
N GLY A 77 2.18 15.56 -11.58
CA GLY A 77 2.44 14.13 -11.73
C GLY A 77 2.03 13.33 -10.50
N MET A 78 2.35 13.82 -9.29
CA MET A 78 1.92 13.22 -8.02
C MET A 78 0.40 13.20 -7.89
N SER A 79 -0.29 14.27 -8.28
CA SER A 79 -1.76 14.32 -8.27
C SER A 79 -2.37 13.27 -9.21
N GLY A 80 -1.84 13.14 -10.44
CA GLY A 80 -2.28 12.11 -11.38
C GLY A 80 -2.03 10.69 -10.85
N ILE A 81 -0.86 10.43 -10.29
CA ILE A 81 -0.52 9.14 -9.67
C ILE A 81 -1.45 8.81 -8.51
N ALA A 82 -1.81 9.79 -7.68
CA ALA A 82 -2.80 9.63 -6.62
C ALA A 82 -4.20 9.30 -7.17
N LYS A 83 -4.63 9.95 -8.25
CA LYS A 83 -5.92 9.66 -8.92
C LYS A 83 -5.98 8.23 -9.46
N ALA A 84 -4.86 7.68 -9.90
CA ALA A 84 -4.74 6.26 -10.29
C ALA A 84 -4.81 5.29 -9.09
N GLY A 85 -5.03 5.80 -7.87
CA GLY A 85 -5.22 5.02 -6.65
C GLY A 85 -3.94 4.68 -5.89
N VAL A 86 -2.81 5.29 -6.23
CA VAL A 86 -1.54 5.09 -5.51
C VAL A 86 -1.50 5.96 -4.26
N ASN A 87 -1.03 5.39 -3.15
CA ASN A 87 -0.81 6.14 -1.92
C ASN A 87 0.52 6.91 -1.99
N LEU A 88 0.46 8.24 -1.96
CA LEU A 88 1.65 9.08 -2.08
C LEU A 88 2.59 8.97 -0.88
N ASN A 89 2.08 8.70 0.32
CA ASN A 89 2.93 8.47 1.49
C ASN A 89 3.82 7.25 1.25
N TRP A 90 3.22 6.13 0.85
CA TRP A 90 3.96 4.93 0.48
C TRP A 90 4.91 5.17 -0.70
N LEU A 91 4.47 5.94 -1.71
CA LEU A 91 5.29 6.22 -2.88
C LEU A 91 6.56 7.01 -2.54
N VAL A 92 6.54 7.85 -1.51
CA VAL A 92 7.69 8.69 -1.12
C VAL A 92 8.52 8.03 -0.02
N SER A 93 7.89 7.46 1.02
CA SER A 93 8.61 6.87 2.16
C SER A 93 8.90 5.38 2.02
N GLY A 94 8.14 4.66 1.18
CA GLY A 94 8.12 3.20 1.14
C GLY A 94 7.41 2.56 2.34
N GLU A 95 6.73 3.35 3.17
CA GLU A 95 6.01 2.91 4.37
C GLU A 95 4.49 2.96 4.17
N GLY A 96 3.78 2.03 4.81
CA GLY A 96 2.33 1.90 4.70
C GLY A 96 1.88 1.10 3.48
N GLU A 97 0.61 1.26 3.12
CA GLU A 97 -0.03 0.53 2.01
C GLU A 97 0.24 1.19 0.66
N MET A 98 0.52 0.38 -0.36
CA MET A 98 0.85 0.83 -1.73
C MET A 98 -0.29 1.59 -2.40
N PHE A 99 -1.51 1.12 -2.20
CA PHE A 99 -2.70 1.71 -2.78
C PHE A 99 -3.49 2.45 -1.72
N GLN A 100 -4.19 3.49 -2.16
CA GLN A 100 -5.21 4.08 -1.34
C GLN A 100 -6.21 2.97 -1.02
N ILE A 101 -6.43 2.74 0.27
CA ILE A 101 -7.57 1.94 0.67
C ILE A 101 -8.75 2.71 0.12
N ALA A 102 -9.56 2.06 -0.72
CA ALA A 102 -10.93 2.51 -0.89
C ALA A 102 -11.59 2.28 0.47
N MET A 103 -11.29 3.15 1.43
CA MET A 103 -12.30 3.60 2.34
C MET A 103 -13.32 4.14 1.36
N GLN A 104 -14.32 3.30 1.07
CA GLN A 104 -15.65 3.83 0.91
C GLN A 104 -15.69 4.95 1.93
N GLU A 105 -15.89 6.18 1.48
CA GLU A 105 -16.36 7.23 2.35
C GLU A 105 -17.71 6.72 2.86
N ILE A 106 -17.69 5.75 3.78
CA ILE A 106 -18.67 5.63 4.82
C ILE A 106 -18.34 6.87 5.61
N ALA A 107 -18.91 8.00 5.17
CA ALA A 107 -19.09 9.15 6.02
C ALA A 107 -19.57 8.55 7.34
N MET A 108 -18.75 8.66 8.37
CA MET A 108 -19.04 8.05 9.67
C MET A 108 -20.46 8.47 10.01
N SER A 109 -21.34 7.50 10.14
CA SER A 109 -22.71 7.79 10.50
C SER A 109 -22.70 8.53 11.84
N GLU A 110 -23.71 9.36 12.06
CA GLU A 110 -23.85 10.09 13.33
C GLU A 110 -23.83 9.11 14.53
N GLN A 111 -24.29 7.88 14.33
CA GLN A 111 -24.22 6.81 15.32
C GLN A 111 -22.79 6.36 15.62
N GLU A 112 -21.96 6.14 14.59
CA GLU A 112 -20.56 5.75 14.77
C GLU A 112 -19.74 6.87 15.40
N GLU A 113 -20.00 8.13 15.05
CA GLU A 113 -19.35 9.29 15.68
C GLU A 113 -19.72 9.41 17.16
N LYS A 114 -21.01 9.28 17.49
CA LYS A 114 -21.49 9.25 18.88
C LYS A 114 -20.88 8.10 19.67
N LEU A 115 -20.77 6.90 19.07
CA LEU A 115 -20.17 5.74 19.72
C LEU A 115 -18.70 6.00 20.09
N LEU A 116 -17.92 6.58 19.17
CA LEU A 116 -16.53 6.93 19.41
C LEU A 116 -16.36 8.00 20.49
N ASN A 117 -17.20 9.04 20.47
CA ASN A 117 -17.15 10.09 21.50
C ASN A 117 -17.48 9.51 22.88
N ASN A 118 -18.54 8.70 22.99
CA ASN A 118 -18.90 8.04 24.23
C ASN A 118 -17.78 7.12 24.73
N TYR A 119 -17.17 6.35 23.82
CA TYR A 119 -16.03 5.50 24.16
C TYR A 119 -14.85 6.32 24.69
N ARG A 120 -14.51 7.45 24.06
CA ARG A 120 -13.40 8.31 24.49
C ARG A 120 -13.61 8.85 25.90
N THR A 121 -14.83 9.26 26.23
CA THR A 121 -15.18 9.85 27.52
C THR A 121 -15.42 8.85 28.65
N MET A 122 -15.58 7.55 28.35
CA MET A 122 -15.91 6.59 29.40
C MET A 122 -14.73 6.23 30.31
N PRO A 123 -14.99 5.92 31.60
CA PRO A 123 -13.97 5.52 32.55
C PRO A 123 -13.33 4.18 32.18
N LYS A 124 -12.12 3.95 32.70
CA LYS A 124 -11.24 2.84 32.27
C LYS A 124 -11.87 1.46 32.45
N ASN A 125 -12.57 1.24 33.57
CA ASN A 125 -13.28 0.00 33.85
C ASN A 125 -14.32 -0.34 32.77
N LEU A 126 -15.01 0.66 32.21
CA LEU A 126 -15.95 0.44 31.10
C LEU A 126 -15.23 0.16 29.79
N LYS A 127 -14.08 0.82 29.52
CA LYS A 127 -13.20 0.51 28.36
C LYS A 127 -12.75 -0.95 28.39
N ASP A 128 -12.35 -1.42 29.56
CA ASP A 128 -11.89 -2.80 29.75
C ASP A 128 -13.03 -3.80 29.50
N ALA A 129 -14.24 -3.52 30.00
CA ALA A 129 -15.42 -4.36 29.74
C ALA A 129 -15.79 -4.42 28.24
N PHE A 130 -15.80 -3.28 27.55
CA PHE A 130 -16.02 -3.23 26.10
C PHE A 130 -14.96 -4.02 25.33
N SER A 131 -13.69 -3.93 25.74
CA SER A 131 -12.60 -4.68 25.11
C SER A 131 -12.81 -6.20 25.19
N ILE A 132 -13.35 -6.69 26.30
CA ILE A 132 -13.68 -8.12 26.46
C ILE A 132 -14.79 -8.51 25.48
N SER A 133 -15.88 -7.75 25.45
CA SER A 133 -17.02 -8.04 24.55
C SER A 133 -16.61 -7.99 23.07
N PHE A 134 -15.78 -7.03 22.66
CA PHE A 134 -15.30 -6.97 21.28
C PHE A 134 -14.41 -8.14 20.91
N LYS A 135 -13.57 -8.62 21.85
CA LYS A 135 -12.72 -9.79 21.63
C LYS A 135 -13.56 -11.04 21.35
N GLU A 136 -14.63 -11.27 22.13
CA GLU A 136 -15.54 -12.40 21.91
C GLU A 136 -16.26 -12.35 20.57
N ILE A 137 -16.61 -11.15 20.10
CA ILE A 137 -17.27 -10.97 18.79
C ILE A 137 -16.28 -11.24 17.65
N SER A 138 -15.03 -10.77 17.79
CA SER A 138 -13.98 -10.93 16.77
C SER A 138 -13.48 -12.37 16.64
N GLU A 139 -13.57 -13.20 17.68
CA GLU A 139 -13.14 -14.60 17.66
C GLU A 139 -14.18 -15.55 17.03
N LYS A 140 -15.41 -15.07 16.79
CA LYS A 140 -16.51 -15.86 16.20
C LYS A 140 -16.71 -15.63 14.70
N GLN A 141 -15.95 -14.74 14.08
CA GLN A 141 -15.90 -14.51 12.63
C GLN A 141 -14.70 -15.22 12.02
#